data_AF-A0A2C9KGA9-F1
#
_entry.id   AF-A0A2C9KGA9-F1
#
_cell.length_a   1.000
_cell.length_b   1.000
_cell.length_c   1.000
_cell.angle_alpha   90.00
_cell.angle_beta   90.00
_cell.angle_gamma   90.00
#
_symmetry.space_group_name_H-M   'P 1'
#
loop_
_entity.id
_entity.type
_entity.pdbx_description
1 polymer ?
#
loop_
_entity_poly.entity_id
_entity_poly.type
_entity_poly.pdbx_seq_one_letter_code
_entity_poly.pdbx_strand_id
1 'polypeptide(L)'
;MASQQRHSKTSTVDFANLLTKWSEDKDPDNVVIAIWNKHKELKQFLGQDEINENCFVLLVKTLSSASQCSENDTELIGILKILCESLFLTQHITLFTLSVHDLLGWQLCQEVVADIIQILQCILRHLPTFSYKVRVAASRLSFKIKEFDTLSDRDRIVNSLAAIVQQATTQHGSGENVSAQHNILFQHKDTDTPSENFLEVPVIPTTSDLLNDSKPFLRKAVLKGCYKDAEHYLDVQFRLMRVDFMTPLKNGLKELRKKKEFNGFRCSDVRLYHNVKILQTVVTTGYNHYIQFDVARCKRVDWENTDRLMNGSLICLSKDGFKTIIVATVVMRKSEEIQLGLVEVAVQSEFEYLFESTVEDIYIMAESSTYYDPYFHVLESLKSMVEGFPLQNVLVRCESALRPPSYLLSRGDTINVPMYQLSSLMKDQQVVNVPLLTTTKWPNVDEMCLNTSQREAAILALTKEVAVIQGPPGTGKTYVGLKVVETLLINKKTQMAKKTTTFQSPILIVCYTNHALDQFLDGIYKFCPSGIARLGGGCKSESLKQFVIKIRQNITMSTEWQRVFLYLNKRLSSLGREIQSLGVLKDFMTKSHFEEVSRRCNATEYLA
;
A
#
# COMPACT_ATOMS: atom_id res chain seq x y z
N MET A 1 6.82 -6.12 -36.50
CA MET A 1 5.66 -5.55 -35.78
C MET A 1 4.28 -6.02 -36.27
N ALA A 2 4.16 -6.91 -37.28
CA ALA A 2 2.85 -7.43 -37.72
C ALA A 2 2.47 -8.82 -37.14
N SER A 3 3.36 -9.47 -36.39
CA SER A 3 3.15 -10.83 -35.87
C SER A 3 2.65 -10.90 -34.42
N GLN A 4 2.83 -9.85 -33.61
CA GLN A 4 2.39 -9.84 -32.20
C GLN A 4 0.95 -9.35 -31.99
N GLN A 5 0.34 -8.66 -32.96
CA GLN A 5 -1.09 -8.30 -32.90
C GLN A 5 -2.03 -9.41 -33.38
N ARG A 6 -1.51 -10.48 -34.00
CA ARG A 6 -2.36 -11.62 -34.41
C ARG A 6 -2.68 -12.57 -33.26
N HIS A 7 -1.82 -12.67 -32.23
CA HIS A 7 -2.01 -13.63 -31.14
C HIS A 7 -3.03 -13.22 -30.06
N SER A 8 -3.33 -11.93 -29.88
CA SER A 8 -4.34 -11.51 -28.89
C SER A 8 -5.78 -11.57 -29.42
N LYS A 9 -5.98 -11.51 -30.75
CA LYS A 9 -7.31 -11.62 -31.37
C LYS A 9 -7.72 -13.08 -31.65
N THR A 10 -6.79 -14.01 -31.80
CA THR A 10 -7.10 -15.44 -31.98
C THR A 10 -7.61 -16.10 -30.69
N SER A 11 -7.14 -15.70 -29.50
CA SER A 11 -7.50 -16.38 -28.25
C SER A 11 -8.93 -16.09 -27.76
N THR A 12 -9.51 -14.93 -28.09
CA THR A 12 -10.88 -14.56 -27.67
C THR A 12 -11.95 -15.23 -28.53
N VAL A 13 -11.69 -15.42 -29.83
CA VAL A 13 -12.60 -16.16 -30.73
C VAL A 13 -12.65 -17.64 -30.36
N ASP A 14 -11.52 -18.23 -29.98
CA ASP A 14 -11.47 -19.64 -29.54
C ASP A 14 -12.24 -19.89 -28.23
N PHE A 15 -12.18 -18.96 -27.27
CA PHE A 15 -12.89 -19.12 -26.00
C PHE A 15 -14.40 -18.89 -26.14
N ALA A 16 -14.84 -17.99 -27.02
CA ALA A 16 -16.27 -17.81 -27.32
C ALA A 16 -16.91 -19.09 -27.88
N ASN A 17 -16.21 -19.80 -28.78
CA ASN A 17 -16.67 -21.08 -29.31
C ASN A 17 -16.77 -22.17 -28.23
N LEU A 18 -15.86 -22.15 -27.26
CA LEU A 18 -15.93 -23.05 -26.10
C LEU A 18 -17.14 -22.74 -25.21
N LEU A 19 -17.42 -21.46 -24.94
CA LEU A 19 -18.59 -21.04 -24.18
C LEU A 19 -19.90 -21.46 -24.86
N THR A 20 -20.01 -21.33 -26.18
CA THR A 20 -21.17 -21.83 -26.94
C THR A 20 -21.34 -23.33 -26.75
N LYS A 21 -20.25 -24.11 -26.92
CA LYS A 21 -20.29 -25.56 -26.75
C LYS A 21 -20.68 -25.98 -25.33
N TRP A 22 -20.19 -25.28 -24.31
CA TRP A 22 -20.53 -25.59 -22.92
C TRP A 22 -21.97 -25.16 -22.56
N SER A 23 -22.48 -24.09 -23.18
CA SER A 23 -23.86 -23.64 -22.97
C SER A 23 -24.92 -24.59 -23.58
N GLU A 24 -24.53 -25.43 -24.54
CA GLU A 24 -25.40 -26.43 -25.18
C GLU A 24 -25.44 -27.77 -24.43
N ASP A 25 -24.50 -28.00 -23.51
CA ASP A 25 -24.45 -29.23 -22.71
C ASP A 25 -25.47 -29.18 -21.57
N LYS A 26 -26.33 -30.21 -21.50
CA LYS A 26 -27.44 -30.30 -20.55
C LYS A 26 -27.05 -30.98 -19.23
N ASP A 27 -25.85 -31.55 -19.14
CA ASP A 27 -25.35 -32.20 -17.94
C ASP A 27 -24.43 -31.25 -17.15
N PRO A 28 -24.88 -30.74 -15.98
CA PRO A 28 -24.12 -29.82 -15.14
C PRO A 28 -22.72 -30.34 -14.75
N ASP A 29 -22.59 -31.65 -14.55
CA ASP A 29 -21.34 -32.27 -14.11
C ASP A 29 -20.31 -32.33 -15.26
N ASN A 30 -20.77 -32.58 -16.50
CA ASN A 30 -19.92 -32.48 -17.69
C ASN A 30 -19.46 -31.04 -17.94
N VAL A 31 -20.34 -30.05 -17.71
CA VAL A 31 -20.01 -28.63 -17.81
C VAL A 31 -18.91 -28.25 -16.82
N VAL A 32 -19.00 -28.67 -15.56
CA VAL A 32 -17.97 -28.41 -14.53
C VAL A 32 -16.61 -28.98 -14.94
N ILE A 33 -16.58 -30.24 -15.39
CA ILE A 33 -15.33 -30.89 -15.84
C ILE A 33 -14.76 -30.18 -17.06
N ALA A 34 -15.60 -29.79 -18.02
CA ALA A 34 -15.17 -29.13 -19.24
C ALA A 34 -14.57 -27.73 -18.96
N ILE A 35 -15.18 -26.96 -18.05
CA ILE A 35 -14.64 -25.67 -17.60
C ILE A 35 -13.33 -25.88 -16.83
N TRP A 36 -13.29 -26.84 -15.91
CA TRP A 36 -12.11 -27.09 -15.07
C TRP A 36 -10.89 -27.52 -15.90
N ASN A 37 -11.09 -28.34 -16.93
CA ASN A 37 -10.03 -28.70 -17.88
C ASN A 37 -9.42 -27.49 -18.61
N LYS A 38 -10.14 -26.36 -18.65
CA LYS A 38 -9.74 -25.10 -19.27
C LYS A 38 -9.65 -23.94 -18.27
N HIS A 39 -9.36 -24.23 -17.00
CA HIS A 39 -9.31 -23.23 -15.92
C HIS A 39 -8.24 -22.14 -16.14
N LYS A 40 -7.14 -22.42 -16.85
CA LYS A 40 -6.09 -21.43 -17.15
C LYS A 40 -6.59 -20.42 -18.18
N GLU A 41 -7.25 -20.91 -19.22
CA GLU A 41 -7.88 -20.10 -20.26
C GLU A 41 -9.04 -19.28 -19.69
N LEU A 42 -9.84 -19.87 -18.79
CA LEU A 42 -10.87 -19.14 -18.04
C LEU A 42 -10.28 -18.00 -17.21
N LYS A 43 -9.19 -18.23 -16.48
CA LYS A 43 -8.52 -17.20 -15.68
C LYS A 43 -7.98 -16.06 -16.55
N GLN A 44 -7.43 -16.38 -17.73
CA GLN A 44 -6.95 -15.39 -18.69
C GLN A 44 -8.11 -14.59 -19.29
N PHE A 45 -9.23 -15.25 -19.61
CA PHE A 45 -10.43 -14.61 -20.13
C PHE A 45 -11.06 -13.63 -19.13
N LEU A 46 -11.21 -14.06 -17.87
CA LEU A 46 -11.77 -13.22 -16.79
C LEU A 46 -10.83 -12.09 -16.32
N GLY A 47 -9.55 -12.14 -16.72
CA GLY A 47 -8.57 -11.09 -16.47
C GLY A 47 -8.57 -9.95 -17.49
N GLN A 48 -9.39 -10.03 -18.54
CA GLN A 48 -9.56 -8.94 -19.50
C GLN A 48 -10.39 -7.81 -18.89
N ASP A 49 -10.08 -6.56 -19.23
CA ASP A 49 -10.80 -5.38 -18.73
C ASP A 49 -12.24 -5.29 -19.26
N GLU A 50 -12.49 -5.80 -20.47
CA GLU A 50 -13.80 -5.80 -21.12
C GLU A 50 -14.08 -7.17 -21.73
N ILE A 51 -15.27 -7.71 -21.46
CA ILE A 51 -15.78 -8.93 -22.09
C ILE A 51 -16.95 -8.53 -22.99
N ASN A 52 -16.95 -9.03 -24.23
CA ASN A 52 -18.06 -8.84 -25.16
C ASN A 52 -19.36 -9.35 -24.53
N GLU A 53 -20.44 -8.58 -24.65
CA GLU A 53 -21.77 -8.87 -24.06
C GLU A 53 -22.30 -10.26 -24.40
N ASN A 54 -22.16 -10.71 -25.66
CA ASN A 54 -22.59 -12.06 -26.06
C ASN A 54 -21.79 -13.15 -25.33
N CYS A 55 -20.48 -12.94 -25.18
CA CYS A 55 -19.63 -13.86 -24.43
C CYS A 55 -19.93 -13.81 -22.94
N PHE A 56 -20.31 -12.65 -22.40
CA PHE A 56 -20.72 -12.52 -21.00
C PHE A 56 -22.02 -13.27 -20.73
N VAL A 57 -23.03 -13.13 -21.60
CA VAL A 57 -24.29 -13.87 -21.50
C VAL A 57 -24.05 -15.39 -21.54
N LEU A 58 -23.25 -15.87 -22.51
CA LEU A 58 -22.90 -17.29 -22.59
C LEU A 58 -22.12 -17.78 -21.36
N LEU A 59 -21.20 -16.96 -20.84
CA LEU A 59 -20.46 -17.28 -19.63
C LEU A 59 -21.39 -17.42 -18.41
N VAL A 60 -22.30 -16.48 -18.20
CA VAL A 60 -23.24 -16.52 -17.07
C VAL A 60 -24.17 -17.74 -17.19
N LYS A 61 -24.72 -18.02 -18.39
CA LYS A 61 -25.55 -19.21 -18.62
C LYS A 61 -24.79 -20.51 -18.32
N THR A 62 -23.56 -20.62 -18.80
CA THR A 62 -22.71 -21.79 -18.57
C THR A 62 -22.38 -21.97 -17.08
N LEU A 63 -22.05 -20.89 -16.36
CA LEU A 63 -21.76 -20.92 -14.93
C LEU A 63 -23.00 -21.20 -14.07
N SER A 64 -24.17 -20.74 -14.51
CA SER A 64 -25.46 -21.05 -13.89
C SER A 64 -25.78 -22.53 -14.01
N SER A 65 -25.57 -23.14 -15.18
CA SER A 65 -25.66 -24.60 -15.37
C SER A 65 -24.67 -25.34 -14.47
N ALA A 66 -23.39 -24.93 -14.46
CA ALA A 66 -22.36 -25.52 -13.60
C ALA A 66 -22.69 -25.47 -12.10
N SER A 67 -23.40 -24.43 -11.64
CA SER A 67 -23.80 -24.29 -10.23
C SER A 67 -24.82 -25.33 -9.74
N GLN A 68 -25.36 -26.14 -10.66
CA GLN A 68 -26.32 -27.21 -10.38
C GLN A 68 -25.66 -28.59 -10.31
N CYS A 69 -24.33 -28.68 -10.38
CA CYS A 69 -23.63 -29.96 -10.32
C CYS A 69 -23.85 -30.68 -8.97
N SER A 70 -23.79 -32.01 -9.01
CA SER A 70 -24.03 -32.84 -7.83
C SER A 70 -22.86 -33.74 -7.45
N GLU A 71 -22.00 -34.09 -8.41
CA GLU A 71 -20.91 -35.06 -8.20
C GLU A 71 -19.52 -34.40 -8.16
N ASN A 72 -19.33 -33.24 -8.82
CA ASN A 72 -18.02 -32.58 -8.98
C ASN A 72 -17.81 -31.30 -8.12
N ASP A 73 -18.08 -31.39 -6.82
CA ASP A 73 -18.02 -30.25 -5.89
C ASP A 73 -16.62 -29.62 -5.77
N THR A 74 -15.54 -30.40 -5.89
CA THR A 74 -14.15 -29.90 -5.72
C THR A 74 -13.74 -28.99 -6.88
N GLU A 75 -14.04 -29.43 -8.10
CA GLU A 75 -13.83 -28.72 -9.35
C GLU A 75 -14.70 -27.47 -9.42
N LEU A 76 -15.97 -27.56 -9.00
CA LEU A 76 -16.86 -26.40 -8.88
C LEU A 76 -16.29 -25.35 -7.93
N ILE A 77 -15.87 -25.74 -6.71
CA ILE A 77 -15.23 -24.82 -5.75
C ILE A 77 -14.00 -24.14 -6.37
N GLY A 78 -13.20 -24.88 -7.14
CA GLY A 78 -12.07 -24.34 -7.89
C GLY A 78 -12.47 -23.27 -8.90
N ILE A 79 -13.52 -23.50 -9.69
CA ILE A 79 -14.07 -22.53 -10.66
C ILE A 79 -14.61 -21.29 -9.95
N LEU A 80 -15.42 -21.48 -8.90
CA LEU A 80 -15.98 -20.38 -8.10
C LEU A 80 -14.89 -19.51 -7.47
N LYS A 81 -13.78 -20.11 -7.04
CA LYS A 81 -12.63 -19.38 -6.52
C LYS A 81 -11.96 -18.52 -7.60
N ILE A 82 -11.76 -19.06 -8.81
CA ILE A 82 -11.22 -18.29 -9.94
C ILE A 82 -12.11 -17.09 -10.27
N LEU A 83 -13.45 -17.28 -10.29
CA LEU A 83 -14.40 -16.20 -10.50
C LEU A 83 -14.28 -15.12 -9.43
N CYS A 84 -14.22 -15.52 -8.15
CA CYS A 84 -14.13 -14.59 -7.03
C CYS A 84 -12.79 -13.84 -6.94
N GLU A 85 -11.69 -14.44 -7.39
CA GLU A 85 -10.37 -13.80 -7.45
C GLU A 85 -10.19 -12.91 -8.69
N SER A 86 -11.01 -13.10 -9.74
CA SER A 86 -10.98 -12.31 -10.97
C SER A 86 -11.77 -10.99 -10.89
N LEU A 87 -11.82 -10.27 -12.02
CA LEU A 87 -12.61 -9.05 -12.19
C LEU A 87 -14.12 -9.29 -12.35
N PHE A 88 -14.58 -10.56 -12.36
CA PHE A 88 -15.98 -10.93 -12.61
C PHE A 88 -16.99 -10.22 -11.70
N LEU A 89 -16.84 -10.37 -10.38
CA LEU A 89 -17.78 -9.78 -9.40
C LEU A 89 -17.65 -8.25 -9.28
N THR A 90 -16.45 -7.70 -9.51
CA THR A 90 -16.15 -6.28 -9.26
C THR A 90 -16.37 -5.39 -10.47
N GLN A 91 -16.14 -5.91 -11.68
CA GLN A 91 -16.12 -5.15 -12.93
C GLN A 91 -17.10 -5.71 -13.95
N HIS A 92 -17.04 -6.99 -14.31
CA HIS A 92 -17.88 -7.54 -15.40
C HIS A 92 -19.38 -7.49 -15.09
N ILE A 93 -19.79 -7.88 -13.87
CA ILE A 93 -21.17 -7.69 -13.41
C ILE A 93 -21.55 -6.20 -13.36
N THR A 94 -20.61 -5.32 -13.01
CA THR A 94 -20.88 -3.88 -12.94
C THR A 94 -21.07 -3.28 -14.34
N LEU A 95 -20.24 -3.66 -15.31
CA LEU A 95 -20.39 -3.24 -16.71
C LEU A 95 -21.71 -3.73 -17.30
N PHE A 96 -22.06 -5.00 -17.07
CA PHE A 96 -23.39 -5.53 -17.42
C PHE A 96 -24.52 -4.73 -16.78
N THR A 97 -24.41 -4.42 -15.48
CA THR A 97 -25.41 -3.61 -14.76
C THR A 97 -25.58 -2.21 -15.37
N LEU A 98 -24.50 -1.62 -15.90
CA LEU A 98 -24.56 -0.31 -16.54
C LEU A 98 -25.17 -0.38 -17.96
N SER A 99 -24.96 -1.48 -18.69
CA SER A 99 -25.45 -1.66 -20.06
C SER A 99 -26.86 -2.26 -20.18
N VAL A 100 -27.54 -2.56 -19.05
CA VAL A 100 -28.90 -3.13 -19.03
C VAL A 100 -29.93 -2.30 -19.82
N HIS A 101 -29.72 -0.99 -20.02
CA HIS A 101 -30.65 -0.15 -20.77
C HIS A 101 -30.56 -0.24 -22.29
N ASP A 102 -29.41 -0.62 -22.86
CA ASP A 102 -29.09 -0.20 -24.24
C ASP A 102 -29.25 -1.29 -25.31
N LEU A 103 -29.18 -2.60 -25.00
CA LEU A 103 -28.95 -3.62 -26.05
C LEU A 103 -29.66 -4.98 -25.93
N LEU A 104 -30.23 -5.37 -24.78
CA LEU A 104 -30.83 -6.70 -24.57
C LEU A 104 -32.36 -6.61 -24.44
N GLY A 105 -33.10 -7.46 -25.17
CA GLY A 105 -34.55 -7.61 -24.96
C GLY A 105 -34.85 -7.99 -23.50
N TRP A 106 -35.90 -7.41 -22.92
CA TRP A 106 -36.22 -7.53 -21.48
C TRP A 106 -36.26 -8.99 -20.97
N GLN A 107 -36.80 -9.91 -21.76
CA GLN A 107 -36.83 -11.35 -21.42
C GLN A 107 -35.43 -11.95 -21.25
N LEU A 108 -34.50 -11.62 -22.15
CA LEU A 108 -33.12 -12.10 -22.08
C LEU A 108 -32.39 -11.49 -20.87
N CYS A 109 -32.70 -10.24 -20.51
CA CYS A 109 -32.17 -9.62 -19.29
C CYS A 109 -32.67 -10.33 -18.03
N GLN A 110 -33.95 -10.72 -17.95
CA GLN A 110 -34.49 -11.44 -16.81
C GLN A 110 -33.81 -12.79 -16.60
N GLU A 111 -33.60 -13.54 -17.68
CA GLU A 111 -32.87 -14.82 -17.63
C GLU A 111 -31.45 -14.64 -17.10
N VAL A 112 -30.70 -13.69 -17.65
CA VAL A 112 -29.30 -13.46 -17.25
C VAL A 112 -29.21 -12.99 -15.79
N VAL A 113 -30.15 -12.17 -15.32
CA VAL A 113 -30.19 -11.76 -13.92
C VAL A 113 -30.52 -12.94 -12.99
N ALA A 114 -31.42 -13.83 -13.39
CA ALA A 114 -31.72 -15.04 -12.64
C ALA A 114 -30.50 -15.97 -12.55
N ASP A 115 -29.76 -16.12 -13.65
CA ASP A 115 -28.51 -16.88 -13.70
C ASP A 115 -27.42 -16.26 -12.80
N ILE A 116 -27.29 -14.92 -12.78
CA ILE A 116 -26.38 -14.22 -11.85
C ILE A 116 -26.78 -14.49 -10.40
N ILE A 117 -28.07 -14.39 -10.06
CA ILE A 117 -28.59 -14.67 -8.71
C ILE A 117 -28.19 -16.07 -8.27
N GLN A 118 -28.34 -17.05 -9.16
CA GLN A 118 -27.99 -18.44 -8.89
C GLN A 118 -26.49 -18.62 -8.64
N ILE A 119 -25.64 -17.99 -9.46
CA ILE A 119 -24.17 -18.00 -9.25
C ILE A 119 -23.82 -17.36 -7.90
N LEU A 120 -24.41 -16.21 -7.56
CA LEU A 120 -24.15 -15.52 -6.29
C LEU A 120 -24.56 -16.38 -5.07
N GLN A 121 -25.68 -17.09 -5.14
CA GLN A 121 -26.11 -18.03 -4.11
C GLN A 121 -25.16 -19.22 -3.98
N CYS A 122 -24.69 -19.76 -5.11
CA CYS A 122 -23.71 -20.84 -5.13
C CYS A 122 -22.38 -20.40 -4.47
N ILE A 123 -21.89 -19.19 -4.77
CA ILE A 123 -20.71 -18.61 -4.12
C ILE A 123 -20.92 -18.46 -2.61
N LEU A 124 -22.07 -17.97 -2.15
CA LEU A 124 -22.35 -17.86 -0.71
C LEU A 124 -22.41 -19.22 0.00
N ARG A 125 -22.89 -20.26 -0.69
CA ARG A 125 -22.96 -21.62 -0.15
C ARG A 125 -21.59 -22.25 0.02
N HIS A 126 -20.73 -22.17 -1.00
CA HIS A 126 -19.46 -22.90 -1.04
C HIS A 126 -18.24 -22.06 -0.61
N LEU A 127 -18.31 -20.72 -0.72
CA LEU A 127 -17.19 -19.81 -0.50
C LEU A 127 -17.60 -18.55 0.31
N PRO A 128 -18.01 -18.71 1.59
CA PRO A 128 -18.49 -17.61 2.43
C PRO A 128 -17.44 -16.51 2.68
N THR A 129 -16.15 -16.79 2.48
CA THR A 129 -15.05 -15.81 2.56
C THR A 129 -15.17 -14.67 1.53
N PHE A 130 -15.88 -14.87 0.42
CA PHE A 130 -16.11 -13.85 -0.61
C PHE A 130 -17.47 -13.15 -0.50
N SER A 131 -18.20 -13.36 0.61
CA SER A 131 -19.51 -12.74 0.90
C SER A 131 -19.54 -11.22 0.71
N TYR A 132 -18.45 -10.50 0.99
CA TYR A 132 -18.37 -9.06 0.77
C TYR A 132 -18.46 -8.68 -0.72
N LYS A 133 -17.79 -9.42 -1.61
CA LYS A 133 -17.82 -9.17 -3.07
C LYS A 133 -19.22 -9.47 -3.61
N VAL A 134 -19.82 -10.57 -3.15
CA VAL A 134 -21.20 -10.93 -3.48
C VAL A 134 -22.18 -9.84 -3.04
N ARG A 135 -22.03 -9.32 -1.82
CA ARG A 135 -22.86 -8.22 -1.30
C ARG A 135 -22.77 -6.97 -2.18
N VAL A 136 -21.56 -6.56 -2.58
CA VAL A 136 -21.37 -5.36 -3.43
C VAL A 136 -21.99 -5.58 -4.82
N ALA A 137 -21.78 -6.74 -5.43
CA ALA A 137 -22.35 -7.08 -6.73
C ALA A 137 -23.89 -7.11 -6.69
N ALA A 138 -24.47 -7.81 -5.70
CA ALA A 138 -25.91 -7.93 -5.52
C ALA A 138 -26.59 -6.57 -5.24
N SER A 139 -25.97 -5.72 -4.42
CA SER A 139 -26.50 -4.37 -4.11
C SER A 139 -26.52 -3.46 -5.34
N ARG A 140 -25.48 -3.50 -6.18
CA ARG A 140 -25.42 -2.71 -7.42
C ARG A 140 -26.49 -3.15 -8.41
N LEU A 141 -26.62 -4.46 -8.61
CA LEU A 141 -27.64 -5.04 -9.49
C LEU A 141 -29.05 -4.72 -8.98
N SER A 142 -29.29 -4.84 -7.67
CA SER A 142 -30.57 -4.49 -7.04
C SER A 142 -30.91 -3.01 -7.22
N PHE A 143 -29.94 -2.11 -7.06
CA PHE A 143 -30.15 -0.67 -7.25
C PHE A 143 -30.57 -0.36 -8.68
N LYS A 144 -29.87 -0.91 -9.67
CA LYS A 144 -30.18 -0.69 -11.09
C LYS A 144 -31.56 -1.24 -11.47
N ILE A 145 -31.92 -2.43 -11.01
CA ILE A 145 -33.22 -3.06 -11.32
C ILE A 145 -34.39 -2.24 -10.73
N LYS A 146 -34.16 -1.49 -9.65
CA LYS A 146 -35.16 -0.56 -9.09
C LYS A 146 -35.42 0.68 -9.94
N GLU A 147 -34.56 1.01 -10.90
CA GLU A 147 -34.77 2.16 -11.81
C GLU A 147 -35.76 1.84 -12.94
N PHE A 148 -36.20 0.58 -13.09
CA PHE A 148 -37.15 0.18 -14.13
C PHE A 148 -38.59 0.17 -13.60
N ASP A 149 -39.46 1.05 -14.12
CA ASP A 149 -40.80 1.31 -13.59
C ASP A 149 -41.93 0.37 -14.10
N THR A 150 -41.69 -0.51 -15.09
CA THR A 150 -42.77 -1.20 -15.85
C THR A 150 -42.78 -2.74 -15.78
N LEU A 151 -42.43 -3.35 -14.65
CA LEU A 151 -42.04 -4.77 -14.63
C LEU A 151 -42.84 -5.65 -13.66
N SER A 152 -43.45 -6.74 -14.16
CA SER A 152 -44.25 -7.69 -13.37
C SER A 152 -43.47 -8.52 -12.34
N ASP A 153 -42.17 -8.75 -12.58
CA ASP A 153 -41.32 -9.61 -11.73
C ASP A 153 -40.20 -8.84 -11.01
N ARG A 154 -40.19 -7.51 -11.09
CA ARG A 154 -39.18 -6.65 -10.46
C ARG A 154 -39.09 -6.92 -8.96
N ASP A 155 -40.22 -6.96 -8.28
CA ASP A 155 -40.24 -7.13 -6.83
C ASP A 155 -39.70 -8.51 -6.42
N ARG A 156 -39.97 -9.56 -7.22
CA ARG A 156 -39.43 -10.90 -6.98
C ARG A 156 -37.90 -10.94 -7.10
N ILE A 157 -37.35 -10.32 -8.14
CA ILE A 157 -35.89 -10.26 -8.37
C ILE A 157 -35.22 -9.39 -7.30
N VAL A 158 -35.79 -8.23 -6.99
CA VAL A 158 -35.29 -7.31 -5.97
C VAL A 158 -35.32 -7.97 -4.58
N ASN A 159 -36.38 -8.71 -4.25
CA ASN A 159 -36.48 -9.46 -2.99
C ASN A 159 -35.46 -10.60 -2.93
N SER A 160 -35.22 -11.30 -4.04
CA SER A 160 -34.20 -12.35 -4.12
C SER A 160 -32.79 -11.80 -3.92
N LEU A 161 -32.48 -10.66 -4.54
CA LEU A 161 -31.22 -9.94 -4.33
C LEU A 161 -31.10 -9.37 -2.92
N ALA A 162 -32.19 -8.87 -2.34
CA ALA A 162 -32.22 -8.41 -0.96
C ALA A 162 -31.96 -9.56 0.02
N ALA A 163 -32.53 -10.74 -0.22
CA ALA A 163 -32.24 -11.95 0.56
C ALA A 163 -30.77 -12.38 0.44
N ILE A 164 -30.18 -12.32 -0.76
CA ILE A 164 -28.73 -12.56 -0.96
C ILE A 164 -27.90 -11.53 -0.21
N VAL A 165 -28.27 -10.24 -0.25
CA VAL A 165 -27.57 -9.18 0.50
C VAL A 165 -27.68 -9.43 2.00
N GLN A 166 -28.85 -9.82 2.50
CA GLN A 166 -29.07 -10.14 3.91
C GLN A 166 -28.26 -11.38 4.32
N GLN A 167 -28.34 -12.47 3.56
CA GLN A 167 -27.58 -13.69 3.79
C GLN A 167 -26.07 -13.44 3.74
N ALA A 168 -25.61 -12.68 2.74
CA ALA A 168 -24.23 -12.24 2.65
C ALA A 168 -23.86 -11.38 3.85
N THR A 169 -24.73 -10.53 4.36
CA THR A 169 -24.46 -9.68 5.53
C THR A 169 -24.40 -10.50 6.83
N THR A 170 -25.24 -11.52 6.99
CA THR A 170 -25.25 -12.42 8.16
C THR A 170 -24.10 -13.43 8.13
N GLN A 171 -23.75 -13.98 6.96
CA GLN A 171 -22.58 -14.86 6.77
C GLN A 171 -21.28 -14.06 6.80
N HIS A 172 -21.35 -12.79 6.42
CA HIS A 172 -20.35 -11.76 6.74
C HIS A 172 -20.56 -11.22 8.16
N GLY A 173 -21.07 -12.04 9.09
CA GLY A 173 -21.13 -11.83 10.54
C GLY A 173 -19.76 -11.73 11.24
N SER A 174 -18.72 -11.39 10.48
CA SER A 174 -17.51 -10.72 10.97
C SER A 174 -17.62 -9.19 10.85
N GLY A 175 -18.68 -8.65 10.24
CA GLY A 175 -18.91 -7.22 10.00
C GLY A 175 -19.64 -6.49 11.13
N GLU A 176 -20.42 -7.19 11.96
CA GLU A 176 -20.87 -6.62 13.25
C GLU A 176 -19.68 -6.43 14.18
N ASN A 177 -18.67 -7.30 14.12
CA ASN A 177 -17.39 -7.06 14.78
C ASN A 177 -16.65 -5.86 14.18
N VAL A 178 -16.71 -5.56 12.88
CA VAL A 178 -16.05 -4.34 12.37
C VAL A 178 -16.81 -3.08 12.77
N SER A 179 -18.14 -3.03 12.72
CA SER A 179 -18.90 -1.86 13.19
C SER A 179 -18.80 -1.66 14.72
N ALA A 180 -18.90 -2.75 15.49
CA ALA A 180 -18.70 -2.73 16.93
C ALA A 180 -17.24 -2.42 17.28
N GLN A 181 -16.24 -3.07 16.67
CA GLN A 181 -14.81 -2.77 16.86
C GLN A 181 -14.47 -1.35 16.42
N HIS A 182 -15.06 -0.84 15.34
CA HIS A 182 -14.88 0.53 14.88
C HIS A 182 -15.46 1.53 15.89
N ASN A 183 -16.67 1.28 16.42
CA ASN A 183 -17.22 2.10 17.50
C ASN A 183 -16.47 1.91 18.84
N ILE A 184 -15.83 0.76 19.04
CA ILE A 184 -14.99 0.44 20.21
C ILE A 184 -13.57 1.05 20.11
N LEU A 185 -13.03 1.24 18.90
CA LEU A 185 -11.75 1.92 18.68
C LEU A 185 -11.93 3.44 18.76
N PHE A 186 -12.99 3.98 18.14
CA PHE A 186 -13.27 5.40 18.09
C PHE A 186 -14.19 5.86 19.22
N GLN A 187 -13.71 5.75 20.45
CA GLN A 187 -14.46 6.13 21.65
C GLN A 187 -14.36 7.63 21.96
N HIS A 188 -13.34 8.31 21.45
CA HIS A 188 -13.06 9.71 21.75
C HIS A 188 -13.73 10.63 20.73
N LYS A 189 -14.30 11.72 21.24
CA LYS A 189 -14.83 12.81 20.43
C LYS A 189 -13.67 13.67 19.92
N ASP A 190 -13.96 14.44 18.87
CA ASP A 190 -13.01 15.37 18.26
C ASP A 190 -12.48 16.41 19.27
N THR A 191 -13.33 16.82 20.22
CA THR A 191 -13.01 17.78 21.28
C THR A 191 -12.11 17.24 22.39
N ASP A 192 -11.93 15.92 22.45
CA ASP A 192 -11.19 15.29 23.54
C ASP A 192 -9.68 15.49 23.31
N THR A 193 -8.95 15.79 24.39
CA THR A 193 -7.50 15.95 24.36
C THR A 193 -6.81 14.66 24.82
N PRO A 194 -5.84 14.13 24.07
CA PRO A 194 -5.05 13.00 24.53
C PRO A 194 -4.22 13.37 25.77
N SER A 195 -3.92 12.38 26.62
CA SER A 195 -3.06 12.56 27.80
C SER A 195 -1.57 12.68 27.46
N GLU A 196 -1.17 12.18 26.30
CA GLU A 196 0.21 12.13 25.81
C GLU A 196 0.33 12.95 24.53
N ASN A 197 1.46 13.65 24.36
CA ASN A 197 1.75 14.39 23.13
C ASN A 197 2.22 13.41 22.03
N PHE A 198 1.62 13.45 20.85
CA PHE A 198 2.01 12.56 19.74
C PHE A 198 3.46 12.73 19.28
N LEU A 199 4.08 13.89 19.54
CA LEU A 199 5.49 14.13 19.26
C LEU A 199 6.40 13.20 20.05
N GLU A 200 6.00 12.85 21.27
CA GLU A 200 6.75 11.98 22.18
C GLU A 200 6.49 10.50 21.91
N VAL A 201 5.37 10.15 21.24
CA VAL A 201 4.98 8.76 20.97
C VAL A 201 5.91 8.12 19.93
N PRO A 202 6.64 7.04 20.23
CA PRO A 202 7.54 6.41 19.28
C PRO A 202 6.82 5.92 18.01
N VAL A 203 7.42 6.17 16.83
CA VAL A 203 6.88 5.65 15.56
C VAL A 203 7.03 4.14 15.49
N ILE A 204 8.20 3.64 15.90
CA ILE A 204 8.47 2.21 16.02
C ILE A 204 7.62 1.66 17.18
N PRO A 205 6.87 0.56 16.96
CA PRO A 205 6.11 -0.08 18.03
C PRO A 205 7.01 -0.54 19.17
N THR A 206 6.63 -0.21 20.39
CA THR A 206 7.28 -0.75 21.59
C THR A 206 6.70 -2.12 21.95
N THR A 207 7.39 -2.91 22.76
CA THR A 207 6.82 -4.16 23.29
C THR A 207 5.50 -3.94 24.02
N SER A 208 5.36 -2.84 24.77
CA SER A 208 4.11 -2.52 25.47
C SER A 208 2.96 -2.24 24.48
N ASP A 209 3.22 -1.57 23.36
CA ASP A 209 2.20 -1.34 22.32
C ASP A 209 1.67 -2.65 21.72
N LEU A 210 2.57 -3.63 21.52
CA LEU A 210 2.28 -4.93 20.91
C LEU A 210 1.65 -5.93 21.90
N LEU A 211 2.03 -5.86 23.18
CA LEU A 211 1.55 -6.77 24.21
C LEU A 211 0.27 -6.30 24.89
N ASN A 212 0.13 -4.99 25.17
CA ASN A 212 -0.99 -4.45 25.93
C ASN A 212 -2.26 -4.47 25.10
N ASP A 213 -3.36 -4.92 25.70
CA ASP A 213 -4.70 -4.84 25.12
C ASP A 213 -5.39 -3.47 25.40
N SER A 214 -4.64 -2.48 25.91
CA SER A 214 -5.16 -1.14 26.09
C SER A 214 -5.59 -0.55 24.75
N LYS A 215 -6.74 0.14 24.78
CA LYS A 215 -7.26 0.81 23.60
C LYS A 215 -6.49 2.11 23.39
N PRO A 216 -5.96 2.36 22.18
CA PRO A 216 -5.28 3.61 21.90
C PRO A 216 -6.29 4.77 21.92
N PHE A 217 -5.81 5.96 22.29
CA PHE A 217 -6.58 7.18 22.09
C PHE A 217 -6.72 7.44 20.59
N LEU A 218 -7.97 7.43 20.08
CA LEU A 218 -8.28 7.62 18.67
C LEU A 218 -9.50 8.48 18.47
N ARG A 219 -9.37 9.43 17.54
CA ARG A 219 -10.43 10.30 17.03
C ARG A 219 -10.71 9.95 15.57
N LYS A 220 -11.96 10.15 15.14
CA LYS A 220 -12.33 10.00 13.73
C LYS A 220 -11.74 11.15 12.93
N ALA A 221 -11.34 10.89 11.68
CA ALA A 221 -10.99 11.97 10.77
C ALA A 221 -12.20 12.89 10.53
N VAL A 222 -11.99 14.20 10.56
CA VAL A 222 -13.04 15.19 10.31
C VAL A 222 -13.28 15.24 8.81
N LEU A 223 -14.35 14.59 8.35
CA LEU A 223 -14.70 14.53 6.92
C LEU A 223 -15.42 15.79 6.43
N LYS A 224 -16.09 16.52 7.33
CA LYS A 224 -16.82 17.75 7.05
C LYS A 224 -16.55 18.74 8.16
N GLY A 225 -16.10 19.94 7.78
CA GLY A 225 -15.70 20.98 8.74
C GLY A 225 -14.19 21.13 8.84
N CYS A 226 -13.75 21.99 9.75
CA CYS A 226 -12.36 22.33 9.99
C CYS A 226 -11.80 21.64 11.23
N TYR A 227 -10.48 21.51 11.28
CA TYR A 227 -9.75 21.17 12.49
C TYR A 227 -9.46 22.44 13.30
N LYS A 228 -9.40 22.30 14.63
CA LYS A 228 -9.05 23.39 15.55
C LYS A 228 -7.76 24.15 15.15
N ASP A 229 -6.69 23.41 14.92
CA ASP A 229 -5.36 23.93 14.57
C ASP A 229 -4.52 22.82 13.88
N ALA A 230 -3.30 23.16 13.47
CA ALA A 230 -2.42 22.22 12.77
C ALA A 230 -1.98 21.05 13.67
N GLU A 231 -1.74 21.31 14.95
CA GLU A 231 -1.37 20.28 15.92
C GLU A 231 -2.49 19.25 16.08
N HIS A 232 -3.74 19.71 16.17
CA HIS A 232 -4.90 18.83 16.20
C HIS A 232 -5.01 17.97 14.93
N TYR A 233 -4.86 18.57 13.75
CA TYR A 233 -4.86 17.81 12.49
C TYR A 233 -3.77 16.75 12.47
N LEU A 234 -2.53 17.12 12.80
CA LEU A 234 -1.37 16.24 12.78
C LEU A 234 -1.51 15.09 13.78
N ASP A 235 -1.97 15.34 15.00
CA ASP A 235 -2.21 14.29 16.00
C ASP A 235 -3.23 13.27 15.50
N VAL A 236 -4.36 13.72 14.95
CA VAL A 236 -5.41 12.83 14.42
C VAL A 236 -4.83 11.96 13.30
N GLN A 237 -4.13 12.55 12.32
CA GLN A 237 -3.54 11.78 11.22
C GLN A 237 -2.44 10.82 11.71
N PHE A 238 -1.58 11.26 12.64
CA PHE A 238 -0.51 10.45 13.20
C PHE A 238 -1.05 9.20 13.90
N ARG A 239 -2.02 9.37 14.81
CA ARG A 239 -2.58 8.25 15.60
C ARG A 239 -3.36 7.27 14.72
N LEU A 240 -4.11 7.77 13.74
CA LEU A 240 -4.83 6.95 12.77
C LEU A 240 -3.87 6.09 11.95
N MET A 241 -2.85 6.70 11.34
CA MET A 241 -1.86 5.97 10.53
C MET A 241 -1.01 5.01 11.37
N ARG A 242 -0.66 5.39 12.60
CA ARG A 242 0.08 4.51 13.52
C ARG A 242 -0.73 3.25 13.84
N VAL A 243 -2.01 3.38 14.16
CA VAL A 243 -2.87 2.22 14.44
C VAL A 243 -3.10 1.37 13.20
N ASP A 244 -3.23 1.97 12.02
CA ASP A 244 -3.45 1.26 10.76
C ASP A 244 -2.34 0.22 10.47
N PHE A 245 -1.07 0.61 10.53
CA PHE A 245 0.02 -0.35 10.27
C PHE A 245 0.26 -1.35 11.42
N MET A 246 -0.03 -0.95 12.66
CA MET A 246 0.22 -1.77 13.86
C MET A 246 -0.84 -2.86 14.07
N THR A 247 -2.08 -2.61 13.67
CA THR A 247 -3.21 -3.51 13.96
C THR A 247 -2.99 -4.93 13.44
N PRO A 248 -2.56 -5.16 12.18
CA PRO A 248 -2.30 -6.51 11.69
C PRO A 248 -1.23 -7.25 12.52
N LEU A 249 -0.12 -6.57 12.81
CA LEU A 249 0.96 -7.15 13.61
C LEU A 249 0.47 -7.52 15.03
N LYS A 250 -0.24 -6.60 15.70
CA LYS A 250 -0.76 -6.82 17.05
C LYS A 250 -1.77 -7.98 17.10
N ASN A 251 -2.68 -8.04 16.15
CA ASN A 251 -3.67 -9.11 16.04
C ASN A 251 -3.00 -10.46 15.79
N GLY A 252 -2.07 -10.53 14.83
CA GLY A 252 -1.32 -11.75 14.53
C GLY A 252 -0.52 -12.24 15.74
N LEU A 253 0.18 -11.35 16.45
CA LEU A 253 0.91 -11.69 17.69
C LEU A 253 -0.02 -12.14 18.81
N LYS A 254 -1.22 -11.57 18.93
CA LYS A 254 -2.24 -12.00 19.91
C LYS A 254 -2.76 -13.40 19.60
N GLU A 255 -3.00 -13.73 18.34
CA GLU A 255 -3.39 -15.07 17.93
C GLU A 255 -2.28 -16.10 18.15
N LEU A 256 -1.03 -15.73 17.86
CA LEU A 256 0.14 -16.57 18.09
C LEU A 256 0.26 -16.96 19.56
N ARG A 257 0.14 -16.00 20.48
CA ARG A 257 0.22 -16.24 21.93
C ARG A 257 -0.87 -17.17 22.47
N LYS A 258 -2.03 -17.28 21.80
CA LYS A 258 -3.11 -18.19 22.20
C LYS A 258 -2.81 -19.65 21.83
N LYS A 259 -1.95 -19.90 20.84
CA LYS A 259 -1.61 -21.27 20.43
C LYS A 259 -0.40 -21.80 21.18
N LYS A 260 -0.47 -23.06 21.60
CA LYS A 260 0.69 -23.78 22.16
C LYS A 260 1.63 -24.31 21.09
N GLU A 261 1.14 -24.51 19.86
CA GLU A 261 1.93 -24.96 18.72
C GLU A 261 1.75 -24.04 17.51
N PHE A 262 2.87 -23.71 16.87
CA PHE A 262 2.92 -22.82 15.70
C PHE A 262 2.88 -23.56 14.36
N ASN A 263 2.91 -24.90 14.38
CA ASN A 263 2.84 -25.72 13.17
C ASN A 263 1.48 -25.57 12.48
N GLY A 264 1.49 -25.19 11.20
CA GLY A 264 0.27 -24.96 10.43
C GLY A 264 -0.46 -23.65 10.76
N PHE A 265 0.15 -22.74 11.54
CA PHE A 265 -0.42 -21.42 11.78
C PHE A 265 -0.56 -20.64 10.46
N ARG A 266 -1.78 -20.22 10.16
CA ARG A 266 -2.10 -19.34 9.04
C ARG A 266 -2.90 -18.17 9.58
N CYS A 267 -2.30 -17.00 9.53
CA CYS A 267 -2.95 -15.72 9.77
C CYS A 267 -2.68 -14.85 8.53
N SER A 268 -3.69 -14.13 8.05
CA SER A 268 -3.50 -13.15 6.97
C SER A 268 -2.55 -12.03 7.38
N ASP A 269 -2.52 -11.74 8.68
CA ASP A 269 -1.96 -10.49 9.19
C ASP A 269 -0.45 -10.59 9.44
N VAL A 270 0.06 -11.80 9.69
CA VAL A 270 1.47 -12.06 10.02
C VAL A 270 1.98 -13.32 9.30
N ARG A 271 3.20 -13.22 8.77
CA ARG A 271 3.94 -14.34 8.16
C ARG A 271 5.00 -14.85 9.13
N LEU A 272 5.05 -16.16 9.35
CA LEU A 272 6.00 -16.78 10.27
C LEU A 272 7.19 -17.42 9.57
N TYR A 273 8.35 -17.24 10.17
CA TYR A 273 9.59 -17.93 9.82
C TYR A 273 10.13 -18.63 11.07
N HIS A 274 10.56 -19.87 10.90
CA HIS A 274 10.94 -20.75 12.00
C HIS A 274 12.44 -20.99 12.00
N ASN A 275 12.94 -21.51 13.13
CA ASN A 275 14.34 -21.87 13.31
C ASN A 275 15.30 -20.72 12.98
N VAL A 276 14.94 -19.51 13.41
CA VAL A 276 15.69 -18.29 13.09
C VAL A 276 16.90 -18.18 14.03
N LYS A 277 18.08 -18.03 13.46
CA LYS A 277 19.34 -17.86 14.20
C LYS A 277 19.97 -16.53 13.84
N ILE A 278 20.51 -15.85 14.84
CA ILE A 278 21.32 -14.64 14.65
C ILE A 278 22.77 -15.09 14.47
N LEU A 279 23.31 -14.91 13.27
CA LEU A 279 24.64 -15.43 12.92
C LEU A 279 25.75 -14.49 13.37
N GLN A 280 25.64 -13.21 13.00
CA GLN A 280 26.67 -12.22 13.28
C GLN A 280 26.09 -10.81 13.27
N THR A 281 26.73 -9.92 14.02
CA THR A 281 26.49 -8.48 13.96
C THR A 281 27.40 -7.86 12.91
N VAL A 282 26.81 -7.15 11.97
CA VAL A 282 27.49 -6.43 10.89
C VAL A 282 27.33 -4.93 11.11
N VAL A 283 28.45 -4.21 11.05
CA VAL A 283 28.48 -2.75 11.18
C VAL A 283 28.70 -2.15 9.79
N THR A 284 27.61 -1.88 9.08
CA THR A 284 27.63 -1.24 7.76
C THR A 284 27.18 0.22 7.87
N THR A 285 25.87 0.45 7.95
CA THR A 285 25.24 1.78 8.16
C THR A 285 24.76 1.99 9.59
N GLY A 286 24.74 0.92 10.40
CA GLY A 286 24.32 0.86 11.79
C GLY A 286 24.64 -0.50 12.41
N TYR A 287 24.01 -0.85 13.55
CA TYR A 287 24.10 -2.18 14.13
C TYR A 287 23.10 -3.11 13.46
N ASN A 288 23.57 -3.79 12.43
CA ASN A 288 22.77 -4.74 11.70
C ASN A 288 23.15 -6.15 12.13
N HIS A 289 22.25 -7.10 11.94
CA HIS A 289 22.45 -8.50 12.23
C HIS A 289 22.11 -9.31 11.00
N TYR A 290 23.00 -10.23 10.63
CA TYR A 290 22.65 -11.28 9.68
C TYR A 290 21.92 -12.37 10.42
N ILE A 291 20.68 -12.61 10.02
CA ILE A 291 19.87 -13.70 10.54
C ILE A 291 19.66 -14.75 9.46
N GLN A 292 19.51 -16.00 9.87
CA GLN A 292 19.18 -17.12 9.01
C GLN A 292 17.90 -17.79 9.50
N PHE A 293 16.92 -18.00 8.62
CA PHE A 293 15.71 -18.76 8.93
C PHE A 293 15.61 -20.05 8.10
N ASP A 294 14.80 -21.00 8.56
CA ASP A 294 14.59 -22.26 7.85
C ASP A 294 13.68 -22.08 6.63
N VAL A 295 14.25 -22.30 5.45
CA VAL A 295 13.58 -22.23 4.15
C VAL A 295 12.78 -23.48 3.78
N ALA A 296 12.89 -24.58 4.54
CA ALA A 296 12.20 -25.84 4.23
C ALA A 296 10.68 -25.68 4.11
N ARG A 297 10.11 -24.76 4.89
CA ARG A 297 8.68 -24.40 4.89
C ARG A 297 8.31 -23.38 3.80
N CYS A 298 9.29 -22.79 3.13
CA CYS A 298 9.13 -21.71 2.15
C CYS A 298 9.45 -22.13 0.70
N LYS A 299 9.56 -23.43 0.40
CA LYS A 299 9.93 -23.93 -0.95
C LYS A 299 9.01 -23.51 -2.09
N ARG A 300 7.76 -23.11 -1.79
CA ARG A 300 6.78 -22.62 -2.78
C ARG A 300 6.80 -21.10 -2.95
N VAL A 301 7.64 -20.39 -2.20
CA VAL A 301 7.74 -18.93 -2.28
C VAL A 301 8.66 -18.59 -3.45
N ASP A 302 8.13 -17.83 -4.39
CA ASP A 302 8.94 -17.19 -5.42
C ASP A 302 9.69 -16.01 -4.78
N TRP A 303 10.92 -16.28 -4.34
CA TRP A 303 11.77 -15.29 -3.67
C TRP A 303 12.22 -14.14 -4.55
N GLU A 304 12.03 -14.19 -5.87
CA GLU A 304 12.37 -13.07 -6.75
C GLU A 304 11.23 -12.06 -6.80
N ASN A 305 9.98 -12.53 -6.91
CA ASN A 305 8.81 -11.69 -7.13
C ASN A 305 7.94 -11.46 -5.87
N THR A 306 8.33 -12.01 -4.72
CA THR A 306 7.57 -11.87 -3.47
C THR A 306 7.81 -10.55 -2.74
N ASP A 307 6.75 -9.99 -2.15
CA ASP A 307 6.77 -8.85 -1.21
C ASP A 307 7.08 -9.28 0.23
N ARG A 308 7.80 -10.40 0.41
CA ARG A 308 8.23 -10.90 1.72
C ARG A 308 9.59 -10.33 2.07
N LEU A 309 9.75 -9.89 3.32
CA LEU A 309 10.99 -9.37 3.88
C LEU A 309 11.60 -8.29 2.97
N MET A 310 10.76 -7.39 2.46
CA MET A 310 11.24 -6.25 1.70
C MET A 310 12.08 -5.34 2.60
N ASN A 311 13.00 -4.58 2.02
CA ASN A 311 13.75 -3.57 2.79
C ASN A 311 12.76 -2.60 3.45
N GLY A 312 12.90 -2.39 4.76
CA GLY A 312 12.00 -1.63 5.60
C GLY A 312 10.78 -2.41 6.13
N SER A 313 10.65 -3.71 5.85
CA SER A 313 9.63 -4.56 6.50
C SER A 313 9.88 -4.65 8.00
N LEU A 314 8.83 -4.49 8.80
CA LEU A 314 8.85 -4.65 10.25
C LEU A 314 8.71 -6.12 10.63
N ILE A 315 9.62 -6.59 11.47
CA ILE A 315 9.68 -7.97 11.95
C ILE A 315 9.79 -8.01 13.48
N CYS A 316 9.27 -9.06 14.08
CA CYS A 316 9.34 -9.35 15.50
C CYS A 316 10.03 -10.70 15.71
N LEU A 317 11.05 -10.74 16.56
CA LEU A 317 11.76 -11.96 16.94
C LEU A 317 11.39 -12.34 18.38
N SER A 318 11.22 -13.63 18.65
CA SER A 318 10.97 -14.14 20.00
C SER A 318 11.44 -15.58 20.18
N LYS A 319 11.91 -15.92 21.38
CA LYS A 319 12.29 -17.28 21.80
C LYS A 319 11.26 -17.97 22.70
N ASP A 320 10.28 -17.23 23.21
CA ASP A 320 9.37 -17.69 24.27
C ASP A 320 7.89 -17.63 23.88
N GLY A 321 7.61 -17.68 22.57
CA GLY A 321 6.26 -17.60 22.03
C GLY A 321 5.68 -16.18 22.06
N PHE A 322 6.53 -15.17 21.85
CA PHE A 322 6.19 -13.74 21.83
C PHE A 322 5.73 -13.20 23.19
N LYS A 323 6.28 -13.71 24.30
CA LYS A 323 6.16 -13.04 25.61
C LYS A 323 7.19 -11.92 25.70
N THR A 324 8.41 -12.18 25.24
CA THR A 324 9.42 -11.17 24.93
C THR A 324 9.48 -10.97 23.42
N ILE A 325 9.56 -9.70 22.99
CA ILE A 325 9.53 -9.33 21.57
C ILE A 325 10.71 -8.41 21.31
N ILE A 326 11.54 -8.79 20.35
CA ILE A 326 12.58 -7.92 19.79
C ILE A 326 12.03 -7.39 18.48
N VAL A 327 11.88 -6.07 18.37
CA VAL A 327 11.41 -5.42 17.15
C VAL A 327 12.61 -5.05 16.27
N ALA A 328 12.55 -5.46 15.01
CA ALA A 328 13.59 -5.17 14.03
C ALA A 328 12.98 -4.78 12.68
N THR A 329 13.80 -4.20 11.81
CA THR A 329 13.44 -3.90 10.43
C THR A 329 14.42 -4.58 9.48
N VAL A 330 13.93 -5.03 8.33
CA VAL A 330 14.80 -5.58 7.29
C VAL A 330 15.59 -4.44 6.65
N VAL A 331 16.92 -4.48 6.71
CA VAL A 331 17.78 -3.47 6.12
C VAL A 331 18.10 -3.83 4.67
N MET A 332 18.49 -5.08 4.47
CA MET A 332 18.94 -5.55 3.16
C MET A 332 18.50 -6.98 2.90
N ARG A 333 17.71 -7.14 1.85
CA ARG A 333 17.37 -8.41 1.22
C ARG A 333 18.09 -8.51 -0.12
N LYS A 334 19.07 -9.41 -0.22
CA LYS A 334 19.71 -9.77 -1.50
C LYS A 334 19.04 -11.01 -2.08
N SER A 335 18.75 -11.01 -3.37
CA SER A 335 18.03 -12.11 -4.04
C SER A 335 18.74 -13.46 -3.94
N GLU A 336 20.06 -13.48 -3.92
CA GLU A 336 20.88 -14.69 -3.81
C GLU A 336 20.88 -15.25 -2.38
N GLU A 337 20.92 -14.38 -1.38
CA GLU A 337 21.01 -14.73 0.05
C GLU A 337 19.66 -15.18 0.62
N ILE A 338 18.57 -14.53 0.22
CA ILE A 338 17.24 -14.82 0.76
C ILE A 338 16.74 -16.23 0.41
N GLN A 339 17.20 -16.79 -0.71
CA GLN A 339 16.92 -18.18 -1.11
C GLN A 339 17.53 -19.19 -0.14
N LEU A 340 18.61 -18.80 0.55
CA LEU A 340 19.27 -19.57 1.62
C LEU A 340 18.72 -19.22 3.01
N GLY A 341 17.71 -18.37 3.09
CA GLY A 341 17.10 -17.90 4.32
C GLY A 341 17.88 -16.79 5.02
N LEU A 342 18.83 -16.14 4.34
CA LEU A 342 19.69 -15.10 4.91
C LEU A 342 19.13 -13.70 4.64
N VAL A 343 19.09 -12.86 5.67
CA VAL A 343 18.64 -11.46 5.57
C VAL A 343 19.35 -10.60 6.61
N GLU A 344 19.64 -9.35 6.25
CA GLU A 344 20.24 -8.35 7.15
C GLU A 344 19.13 -7.50 7.79
N VAL A 345 19.14 -7.41 9.12
CA VAL A 345 18.11 -6.72 9.91
C VAL A 345 18.72 -5.74 10.89
N ALA A 346 18.06 -4.61 11.15
CA ALA A 346 18.44 -3.64 12.17
C ALA A 346 17.45 -3.72 13.32
N VAL A 347 17.97 -3.92 14.52
CA VAL A 347 17.14 -4.03 15.72
C VAL A 347 16.82 -2.63 16.21
N GLN A 348 15.54 -2.40 16.46
CA GLN A 348 15.01 -1.07 16.74
C GLN A 348 14.73 -0.86 18.22
N SER A 349 14.39 -1.93 18.94
CA SER A 349 14.11 -1.90 20.37
C SER A 349 14.43 -3.24 21.01
N GLU A 350 14.54 -3.24 22.35
CA GLU A 350 14.83 -4.44 23.15
C GLU A 350 16.16 -5.11 22.75
N PHE A 351 17.17 -4.29 22.45
CA PHE A 351 18.49 -4.73 22.02
C PHE A 351 19.25 -5.51 23.11
N GLU A 352 18.91 -5.29 24.39
CA GLU A 352 19.49 -5.99 25.53
C GLU A 352 19.27 -7.51 25.44
N TYR A 353 18.10 -7.95 24.95
CA TYR A 353 17.79 -9.37 24.81
C TYR A 353 18.66 -10.08 23.75
N LEU A 354 19.22 -9.33 22.80
CA LEU A 354 20.18 -9.87 21.82
C LEU A 354 21.55 -10.11 22.45
N PHE A 355 21.95 -9.30 23.42
CA PHE A 355 23.21 -9.53 24.15
C PHE A 355 23.12 -10.72 25.11
N GLU A 356 21.93 -10.99 25.64
CA GLU A 356 21.65 -12.19 26.42
C GLU A 356 21.47 -13.45 25.55
N SER A 357 21.47 -13.29 24.22
CA SER A 357 21.32 -14.41 23.29
C SER A 357 22.63 -15.15 23.09
N THR A 358 22.54 -16.47 23.08
CA THR A 358 23.63 -17.38 22.72
C THR A 358 23.52 -17.79 21.25
N VAL A 359 24.61 -18.29 20.66
CA VAL A 359 24.63 -18.79 19.26
C VAL A 359 23.70 -20.00 19.07
N GLU A 360 23.34 -20.67 20.17
CA GLU A 360 22.44 -21.82 20.18
C GLU A 360 20.96 -21.43 20.25
N ASP A 361 20.65 -20.19 20.58
CA ASP A 361 19.26 -19.74 20.70
C ASP A 361 18.54 -19.76 19.36
N ILE A 362 17.31 -20.26 19.40
CA ILE A 362 16.44 -20.39 18.23
C ILE A 362 15.23 -19.48 18.41
N TYR A 363 15.02 -18.62 17.42
CA TYR A 363 13.95 -17.64 17.38
C TYR A 363 12.84 -18.06 16.41
N ILE A 364 11.64 -17.57 16.68
CA ILE A 364 10.55 -17.46 15.73
C ILE A 364 10.50 -16.00 15.28
N MET A 365 10.41 -15.78 13.97
CA MET A 365 10.28 -14.46 13.38
C MET A 365 8.88 -14.29 12.80
N ALA A 366 8.21 -13.20 13.19
CA ALA A 366 6.92 -12.77 12.68
C ALA A 366 7.12 -11.51 11.84
N GLU A 367 6.73 -11.55 10.56
CA GLU A 367 6.72 -10.39 9.66
C GLU A 367 5.29 -9.88 9.53
N SER A 368 5.10 -8.57 9.67
CA SER A 368 3.81 -7.93 9.39
C SER A 368 3.44 -8.05 7.91
N SER A 369 2.16 -8.29 7.62
CA SER A 369 1.64 -8.21 6.25
C SER A 369 1.63 -6.78 5.70
N THR A 370 1.61 -5.76 6.57
CA THR A 370 1.67 -4.34 6.19
C THR A 370 3.11 -3.90 5.99
N TYR A 371 3.40 -3.26 4.84
CA TYR A 371 4.71 -2.69 4.57
C TYR A 371 4.93 -1.42 5.38
N TYR A 372 5.90 -1.46 6.30
CA TYR A 372 6.10 -0.47 7.36
C TYR A 372 6.86 0.79 6.91
N ASP A 373 7.86 0.65 6.04
CA ASP A 373 8.77 1.73 5.63
C ASP A 373 8.07 3.04 5.20
N PRO A 374 6.98 3.00 4.39
CA PRO A 374 6.27 4.21 4.00
C PRO A 374 5.60 4.90 5.21
N TYR A 375 5.05 4.12 6.15
CA TYR A 375 4.45 4.67 7.37
C TYR A 375 5.50 5.33 8.25
N PHE A 376 6.68 4.71 8.41
CA PHE A 376 7.77 5.29 9.20
C PHE A 376 8.14 6.70 8.71
N HIS A 377 8.44 6.82 7.41
CA HIS A 377 8.83 8.09 6.82
C HIS A 377 7.73 9.15 6.88
N VAL A 378 6.47 8.76 6.69
CA VAL A 378 5.33 9.68 6.79
C VAL A 378 5.12 10.14 8.23
N LEU A 379 5.14 9.23 9.21
CA LEU A 379 4.91 9.54 10.62
C LEU A 379 6.02 10.43 11.19
N GLU A 380 7.28 10.16 10.88
CA GLU A 380 8.40 11.03 11.25
C GLU A 380 8.26 12.42 10.61
N SER A 381 7.85 12.47 9.34
CA SER A 381 7.59 13.74 8.65
C SER A 381 6.48 14.54 9.35
N LEU A 382 5.37 13.90 9.72
CA LEU A 382 4.28 14.56 10.43
C LEU A 382 4.73 15.19 11.76
N LYS A 383 5.59 14.51 12.52
CA LYS A 383 6.14 15.06 13.78
C LYS A 383 6.98 16.32 13.55
N SER A 384 7.75 16.34 12.45
CA SER A 384 8.60 17.49 12.12
C SER A 384 7.83 18.71 11.59
N MET A 385 6.57 18.54 11.18
CA MET A 385 5.77 19.55 10.46
C MET A 385 4.89 20.43 11.34
N VAL A 386 4.96 20.31 12.68
CA VAL A 386 4.12 21.11 13.59
C VAL A 386 4.36 22.60 13.39
N GLU A 387 5.63 23.00 13.32
CA GLU A 387 6.01 24.37 13.01
C GLU A 387 6.00 24.59 11.48
N GLY A 388 5.14 25.50 11.01
CA GLY A 388 5.10 25.87 9.60
C GLY A 388 4.33 24.87 8.70
N PHE A 389 3.32 24.19 9.24
CA PHE A 389 2.50 23.23 8.49
C PHE A 389 1.98 23.82 7.15
N PRO A 390 2.37 23.24 6.00
CA PRO A 390 1.98 23.76 4.69
C PRO A 390 0.48 23.57 4.44
N LEU A 391 -0.11 24.46 3.63
CA LEU A 391 -1.53 24.41 3.24
C LEU A 391 -2.53 24.43 4.42
N GLN A 392 -2.14 24.97 5.58
CA GLN A 392 -2.98 25.05 6.77
C GLN A 392 -4.36 25.67 6.50
N ASN A 393 -4.43 26.73 5.68
CA ASN A 393 -5.69 27.39 5.32
C ASN A 393 -6.66 26.44 4.60
N VAL A 394 -6.15 25.48 3.85
CA VAL A 394 -6.96 24.52 3.07
C VAL A 394 -7.28 23.27 3.89
N LEU A 395 -6.25 22.62 4.45
CA LEU A 395 -6.39 21.32 5.13
C LEU A 395 -6.96 21.43 6.55
N VAL A 396 -6.63 22.50 7.28
CA VAL A 396 -7.04 22.70 8.67
C VAL A 396 -8.24 23.62 8.74
N ARG A 397 -8.15 24.82 8.14
CA ARG A 397 -9.18 25.87 8.26
C ARG A 397 -10.31 25.77 7.24
N CYS A 398 -10.13 24.97 6.18
CA CYS A 398 -11.09 24.79 5.10
C CYS A 398 -11.57 26.11 4.45
N GLU A 399 -10.64 27.05 4.23
CA GLU A 399 -10.94 28.33 3.59
C GLU A 399 -11.36 28.12 2.11
N SER A 400 -12.55 28.58 1.74
CA SER A 400 -13.07 28.47 0.36
C SER A 400 -12.43 29.44 -0.63
N ALA A 401 -11.86 30.55 -0.15
CA ALA A 401 -11.28 31.60 -0.99
C ALA A 401 -9.80 31.32 -1.25
N LEU A 402 -9.52 30.39 -2.17
CA LEU A 402 -8.14 30.00 -2.51
C LEU A 402 -7.37 31.14 -3.17
N ARG A 403 -6.18 31.39 -2.63
CA ARG A 403 -5.26 32.44 -3.09
C ARG A 403 -4.53 32.00 -4.37
N PRO A 404 -4.00 32.96 -5.15
CA PRO A 404 -3.03 32.64 -6.18
C PRO A 404 -1.76 32.00 -5.58
N PRO A 405 -1.06 31.14 -6.33
CA PRO A 405 0.23 30.62 -5.90
C PRO A 405 1.21 31.72 -5.49
N SER A 406 1.93 31.52 -4.37
CA SER A 406 2.84 32.52 -3.80
C SER A 406 3.94 32.99 -4.76
N TYR A 407 4.39 32.12 -5.66
CA TYR A 407 5.37 32.46 -6.70
C TYR A 407 4.86 33.50 -7.70
N LEU A 408 3.53 33.68 -7.82
CA LEU A 408 2.92 34.74 -8.63
C LEU A 408 2.85 36.08 -7.90
N LEU A 409 2.88 36.05 -6.56
CA LEU A 409 2.71 37.22 -5.68
C LEU A 409 4.04 37.85 -5.24
N SER A 410 5.18 37.27 -5.65
CA SER A 410 6.53 37.61 -5.15
C SER A 410 7.06 38.99 -5.59
N ARG A 411 6.23 39.82 -6.21
CA ARG A 411 6.49 41.25 -6.40
C ARG A 411 5.57 41.97 -5.44
N GLY A 412 6.11 42.67 -4.43
CA GLY A 412 5.35 43.52 -3.51
C GLY A 412 4.52 44.64 -4.18
N ASP A 413 4.43 44.64 -5.50
CA ASP A 413 3.54 45.48 -6.31
C ASP A 413 2.25 44.72 -6.60
N THR A 414 1.19 45.04 -5.86
CA THR A 414 -0.20 44.62 -6.11
C THR A 414 -0.75 45.05 -7.48
N ILE A 415 0.05 45.73 -8.30
CA ILE A 415 -0.36 46.39 -9.56
C ILE A 415 -0.05 45.54 -10.80
N ASN A 416 0.96 44.66 -10.78
CA ASN A 416 1.41 43.94 -11.98
C ASN A 416 1.00 42.46 -11.98
N VAL A 417 -0.12 42.15 -12.65
CA VAL A 417 -0.53 40.76 -12.92
C VAL A 417 0.52 40.07 -13.81
N PRO A 418 1.00 38.86 -13.46
CA PRO A 418 2.03 38.18 -14.25
C PRO A 418 1.49 37.82 -15.63
N MET A 419 2.24 38.21 -16.66
CA MET A 419 1.96 37.83 -18.05
C MET A 419 2.50 36.43 -18.32
N TYR A 420 1.62 35.55 -18.81
CA TYR A 420 1.95 34.17 -19.14
C TYR A 420 1.78 33.90 -20.63
N GLN A 421 2.79 33.26 -21.22
CA GLN A 421 2.73 32.71 -22.56
C GLN A 421 1.97 31.37 -22.54
N LEU A 422 0.88 31.28 -23.32
CA LEU A 422 -0.02 30.13 -23.37
C LEU A 422 0.09 29.31 -24.67
N SER A 423 1.19 29.39 -25.41
CA SER A 423 1.35 28.72 -26.71
C SER A 423 1.11 27.21 -26.66
N SER A 424 1.45 26.56 -25.54
CA SER A 424 1.16 25.15 -25.25
C SER A 424 -0.33 24.80 -25.29
N LEU A 425 -1.21 25.77 -25.02
CA LEU A 425 -2.66 25.59 -24.92
C LEU A 425 -3.41 25.96 -26.21
N MET A 426 -2.73 26.49 -27.23
CA MET A 426 -3.32 26.95 -28.49
C MET A 426 -3.30 25.85 -29.57
N LYS A 427 -4.33 25.76 -30.42
CA LYS A 427 -4.36 24.80 -31.55
C LYS A 427 -3.19 24.99 -32.51
N ASP A 428 -2.91 26.25 -32.84
CA ASP A 428 -1.89 26.63 -33.83
C ASP A 428 -0.52 26.90 -33.19
N GLN A 429 -0.36 26.62 -31.89
CA GLN A 429 0.85 26.91 -31.11
C GLN A 429 1.33 28.38 -31.16
N GLN A 430 0.46 29.31 -31.54
CA GLN A 430 0.78 30.73 -31.60
C GLN A 430 1.14 31.27 -30.21
N VAL A 431 2.09 32.19 -30.17
CA VAL A 431 2.54 32.85 -28.93
C VAL A 431 1.49 33.87 -28.49
N VAL A 432 0.66 33.48 -27.52
CA VAL A 432 -0.34 34.35 -26.90
C VAL A 432 0.06 34.64 -25.46
N ASN A 433 0.19 35.92 -25.10
CA ASN A 433 0.52 36.36 -23.75
C ASN A 433 -0.72 36.94 -23.07
N VAL A 434 -1.09 36.42 -21.89
CA VAL A 434 -2.24 36.91 -21.13
C VAL A 434 -1.88 37.27 -19.69
N PRO A 435 -2.57 38.24 -19.08
CA PRO A 435 -2.52 38.42 -17.63
C PRO A 435 -3.12 37.19 -16.94
N LEU A 436 -2.30 36.34 -16.32
CA LEU A 436 -2.69 34.99 -15.91
C LEU A 436 -3.90 34.98 -14.98
N LEU A 437 -3.95 35.92 -14.03
CA LEU A 437 -5.01 36.00 -13.01
C LEU A 437 -6.30 36.67 -13.53
N THR A 438 -6.29 37.26 -14.73
CA THR A 438 -7.47 37.85 -15.35
C THR A 438 -8.10 36.82 -16.31
N THR A 439 -8.86 35.88 -15.76
CA THR A 439 -9.43 34.74 -16.51
C THR A 439 -10.35 35.14 -17.67
N THR A 440 -10.92 36.34 -17.64
CA THR A 440 -11.73 36.92 -18.73
C THR A 440 -10.92 37.28 -19.98
N LYS A 441 -9.59 37.44 -19.85
CA LYS A 441 -8.67 37.72 -20.97
C LYS A 441 -8.03 36.47 -21.57
N TRP A 442 -8.40 35.28 -21.09
CA TRP A 442 -7.90 34.03 -21.66
C TRP A 442 -8.58 33.75 -23.00
N PRO A 443 -7.88 33.08 -23.94
CA PRO A 443 -8.45 32.65 -25.21
C PRO A 443 -9.75 31.86 -25.06
N ASN A 444 -10.59 31.92 -26.08
CA ASN A 444 -11.81 31.11 -26.17
C ASN A 444 -11.47 29.64 -26.42
N VAL A 445 -12.39 28.75 -26.04
CA VAL A 445 -12.23 27.29 -26.21
C VAL A 445 -11.94 26.92 -27.68
N ASP A 446 -12.52 27.64 -28.64
CA ASP A 446 -12.35 27.38 -30.07
C ASP A 446 -10.92 27.62 -30.58
N GLU A 447 -10.15 28.48 -29.91
CA GLU A 447 -8.75 28.77 -30.24
C GLU A 447 -7.78 27.80 -29.53
N MET A 448 -8.25 27.13 -28.47
CA MET A 448 -7.45 26.28 -27.59
C MET A 448 -7.48 24.81 -28.01
N CYS A 449 -6.42 24.08 -27.70
CA CYS A 449 -6.34 22.63 -27.90
C CYS A 449 -7.01 21.83 -26.75
N LEU A 450 -7.89 22.46 -25.98
CA LEU A 450 -8.60 21.93 -24.81
C LEU A 450 -10.10 22.15 -25.00
N ASN A 451 -10.92 21.20 -24.56
CA ASN A 451 -12.36 21.42 -24.45
C ASN A 451 -12.70 22.32 -23.24
N THR A 452 -13.98 22.67 -23.07
CA THR A 452 -14.44 23.59 -22.00
C THR A 452 -14.00 23.17 -20.60
N SER A 453 -14.23 21.91 -20.21
CA SER A 453 -13.90 21.43 -18.86
C SER A 453 -12.39 21.30 -18.65
N GLN A 454 -11.65 20.92 -19.68
CA GLN A 454 -10.18 20.88 -19.66
C GLN A 454 -9.57 22.29 -19.56
N ARG A 455 -10.16 23.29 -20.23
CA ARG A 455 -9.78 24.69 -20.12
C ARG A 455 -9.99 25.20 -18.69
N GLU A 456 -11.15 24.94 -18.10
CA GLU A 456 -11.44 25.30 -16.71
C GLU A 456 -10.45 24.65 -15.74
N ALA A 457 -10.13 23.37 -15.94
CA ALA A 457 -9.14 22.66 -15.15
C ALA A 457 -7.73 23.27 -15.28
N ALA A 458 -7.31 23.65 -16.49
CA ALA A 458 -6.02 24.30 -16.72
C ALA A 458 -5.95 25.70 -16.07
N ILE A 459 -7.01 26.49 -16.18
CA ILE A 459 -7.13 27.79 -15.51
C ILE A 459 -7.02 27.59 -13.99
N LEU A 460 -7.77 26.64 -13.43
CA LEU A 460 -7.75 26.35 -12.00
C LEU A 460 -6.33 25.98 -11.53
N ALA A 461 -5.67 25.05 -12.22
CA ALA A 461 -4.31 24.60 -11.87
C ALA A 461 -3.24 25.69 -11.97
N LEU A 462 -3.39 26.64 -12.90
CA LEU A 462 -2.41 27.71 -13.12
C LEU A 462 -2.65 28.94 -12.24
N THR A 463 -3.88 29.14 -11.75
CA THR A 463 -4.27 30.38 -11.03
C THR A 463 -4.50 30.19 -9.53
N LYS A 464 -4.65 28.95 -9.04
CA LYS A 464 -4.92 28.65 -7.62
C LYS A 464 -3.76 27.91 -6.97
N GLU A 465 -3.52 28.22 -5.69
CA GLU A 465 -2.49 27.56 -4.88
C GLU A 465 -2.73 26.05 -4.69
N VAL A 466 -4.01 25.64 -4.67
CA VAL A 466 -4.45 24.24 -4.64
C VAL A 466 -5.54 24.06 -5.70
N ALA A 467 -5.44 22.99 -6.48
CA ALA A 467 -6.43 22.62 -7.48
C ALA A 467 -6.71 21.11 -7.40
N VAL A 468 -7.99 20.74 -7.32
CA VAL A 468 -8.43 19.35 -7.39
C VAL A 468 -9.14 19.15 -8.72
N ILE A 469 -8.54 18.36 -9.61
CA ILE A 469 -9.08 18.08 -10.94
C ILE A 469 -9.52 16.62 -10.97
N GLN A 470 -10.83 16.42 -11.08
CA GLN A 470 -11.43 15.10 -11.22
C GLN A 470 -11.77 14.83 -12.68
N GLY A 471 -11.54 13.60 -13.14
CA GLY A 471 -11.94 13.17 -14.47
C GLY A 471 -12.13 11.66 -14.53
N PRO A 472 -13.22 11.15 -15.13
CA PRO A 472 -13.37 9.73 -15.46
C PRO A 472 -12.19 9.17 -16.30
N PRO A 473 -12.08 7.83 -16.45
CA PRO A 473 -11.15 7.24 -17.42
C PRO A 473 -11.34 7.84 -18.82
N GLY A 474 -10.25 8.07 -19.55
CA GLY A 474 -10.30 8.61 -20.92
C GLY A 474 -10.52 10.12 -21.08
N THR A 475 -10.84 10.89 -20.03
CA THR A 475 -11.13 12.35 -20.17
C THR A 475 -9.93 13.27 -20.39
N GLY A 476 -8.75 12.69 -20.62
CA GLY A 476 -7.54 13.46 -20.90
C GLY A 476 -6.87 14.10 -19.68
N LYS A 477 -7.03 13.55 -18.47
CA LYS A 477 -6.33 14.04 -17.25
C LYS A 477 -4.82 14.20 -17.46
N THR A 478 -4.18 13.17 -18.02
CA THR A 478 -2.74 13.21 -18.36
C THR A 478 -2.45 14.33 -19.36
N TYR A 479 -3.30 14.49 -20.38
CA TYR A 479 -3.14 15.54 -21.39
C TYR A 479 -3.22 16.95 -20.78
N VAL A 480 -4.23 17.23 -19.95
CA VAL A 480 -4.34 18.51 -19.22
C VAL A 480 -3.13 18.73 -18.32
N GLY A 481 -2.72 17.71 -17.55
CA GLY A 481 -1.54 17.80 -16.68
C GLY A 481 -0.27 18.14 -17.45
N LEU A 482 -0.03 17.49 -18.60
CA LEU A 482 1.10 17.78 -19.48
C LEU A 482 1.06 19.23 -19.99
N LYS A 483 -0.12 19.70 -20.41
CA LYS A 483 -0.32 21.08 -20.87
C LYS A 483 -0.09 22.12 -19.79
N VAL A 484 -0.51 21.85 -18.56
CA VAL A 484 -0.21 22.71 -17.41
C VAL A 484 1.30 22.76 -17.14
N VAL A 485 1.97 21.61 -17.09
CA VAL A 485 3.43 21.54 -16.86
C VAL A 485 4.22 22.22 -17.98
N GLU A 486 3.85 21.98 -19.23
CA GLU A 486 4.44 22.64 -20.41
C GLU A 486 4.34 24.16 -20.28
N THR A 487 3.16 24.67 -19.92
CA THR A 487 2.91 26.11 -19.70
C THR A 487 3.78 26.67 -18.57
N LEU A 488 3.88 25.96 -17.44
CA LEU A 488 4.73 26.38 -16.31
C LEU A 488 6.22 26.45 -16.71
N LEU A 489 6.71 25.46 -17.46
CA LEU A 489 8.11 25.40 -17.90
C LEU A 489 8.46 26.49 -18.92
N ILE A 490 7.58 26.76 -19.89
CA ILE A 490 7.75 27.87 -20.86
C ILE A 490 7.91 29.19 -20.12
N ASN A 491 7.03 29.45 -19.15
CA ASN A 491 7.03 30.69 -18.40
C ASN A 491 8.20 30.78 -17.42
N LYS A 492 8.64 29.67 -16.82
CA LYS A 492 9.88 29.61 -16.03
C LYS A 492 11.11 29.99 -16.86
N LYS A 493 11.26 29.45 -18.07
CA LYS A 493 12.37 29.80 -18.99
C LYS A 493 12.33 31.29 -19.37
N THR A 494 11.15 31.80 -19.72
CA THR A 494 10.95 33.21 -20.09
C THR A 494 11.29 34.16 -18.95
N GLN A 495 10.92 33.81 -17.73
CA GLN A 495 11.21 34.60 -16.52
C GLN A 495 12.69 34.57 -16.13
N MET A 496 13.35 33.41 -16.30
CA MET A 496 14.80 33.26 -16.12
C MET A 496 15.58 34.12 -17.14
N ALA A 497 15.18 34.08 -18.42
CA ALA A 497 15.82 34.86 -19.48
C ALA A 497 15.72 36.37 -19.23
N LYS A 498 14.60 36.82 -18.66
CA LYS A 498 14.38 38.23 -18.31
C LYS A 498 15.12 38.66 -17.02
N LYS A 499 15.83 37.75 -16.33
CA LYS A 499 16.41 37.96 -14.97
C LYS A 499 15.41 38.53 -13.97
N THR A 500 14.12 38.29 -14.20
CA THR A 500 13.02 38.91 -13.46
C THR A 500 12.60 38.12 -12.22
N THR A 501 13.21 36.97 -11.97
CA THR A 501 12.84 36.06 -10.87
C THR A 501 14.07 35.42 -10.23
N THR A 502 14.07 35.32 -8.90
CA THR A 502 15.01 34.54 -8.08
C THR A 502 14.57 33.07 -7.89
N PHE A 503 13.41 32.68 -8.42
CA PHE A 503 12.76 31.40 -8.11
C PHE A 503 13.31 30.25 -8.98
N GLN A 504 14.16 29.40 -8.39
CA GLN A 504 14.82 28.27 -9.05
C GLN A 504 14.17 26.90 -8.75
N SER A 505 13.07 26.83 -8.01
CA SER A 505 12.55 25.56 -7.48
C SER A 505 12.07 24.58 -8.57
N PRO A 506 12.36 23.27 -8.44
CA PRO A 506 11.90 22.24 -9.37
C PRO A 506 10.39 21.99 -9.24
N ILE A 507 9.77 21.43 -10.29
CA ILE A 507 8.39 20.92 -10.22
C ILE A 507 8.47 19.49 -9.70
N LEU A 508 7.89 19.23 -8.53
CA LEU A 508 7.78 17.88 -7.97
C LEU A 508 6.52 17.20 -8.53
N ILE A 509 6.71 16.02 -9.13
CA ILE A 509 5.63 15.20 -9.67
C ILE A 509 5.60 13.90 -8.87
N VAL A 510 4.44 13.59 -8.28
CA VAL A 510 4.22 12.37 -7.49
C VAL A 510 3.06 11.60 -8.11
N CYS A 511 3.23 10.30 -8.29
CA CYS A 511 2.19 9.39 -8.79
C CYS A 511 2.15 8.14 -7.92
N TYR A 512 0.98 7.52 -7.82
CA TYR A 512 0.81 6.30 -7.02
C TYR A 512 1.59 5.10 -7.59
N THR A 513 1.70 4.98 -8.92
CA THR A 513 2.40 3.86 -9.57
C THR A 513 3.58 4.35 -10.42
N ASN A 514 4.63 3.51 -10.49
CA ASN A 514 5.77 3.74 -11.38
C ASN A 514 5.33 3.86 -12.85
N HIS A 515 4.33 3.09 -13.28
CA HIS A 515 3.82 3.15 -14.65
C HIS A 515 3.19 4.51 -14.99
N ALA A 516 2.36 5.04 -14.09
CA ALA A 516 1.76 6.36 -14.28
C ALA A 516 2.82 7.48 -14.29
N LEU A 517 3.81 7.38 -13.39
CA LEU A 517 4.94 8.31 -13.36
C LEU A 517 5.74 8.28 -14.68
N ASP A 518 6.12 7.08 -15.14
CA ASP A 518 6.89 6.89 -16.38
C ASP A 518 6.14 7.45 -17.58
N GLN A 519 4.85 7.13 -17.71
CA GLN A 519 4.02 7.64 -18.80
C GLN A 519 3.92 9.16 -18.80
N PHE A 520 3.79 9.77 -17.62
CA PHE A 520 3.71 11.23 -17.49
C PHE A 520 5.04 11.90 -17.79
N LEU A 521 6.16 11.36 -17.29
CA LEU A 521 7.50 11.86 -17.55
C LEU A 521 7.91 11.69 -19.03
N ASP A 522 7.52 10.60 -19.69
CA ASP A 522 7.70 10.43 -21.14
C ASP A 522 6.93 11.50 -21.93
N GLY A 523 5.75 11.88 -21.44
CA GLY A 523 5.00 13.02 -21.98
C GLY A 523 5.76 14.33 -21.85
N ILE A 524 6.37 14.58 -20.68
CA ILE A 524 7.18 15.78 -20.43
C ILE A 524 8.46 15.79 -21.27
N TYR A 525 9.11 14.64 -21.41
CA TYR A 525 10.35 14.49 -22.16
C TYR A 525 10.24 15.00 -23.61
N LYS A 526 9.05 14.88 -24.22
CA LYS A 526 8.77 15.37 -25.59
C LYS A 526 8.97 16.88 -25.76
N PHE A 527 8.72 17.68 -24.72
CA PHE A 527 8.87 19.15 -24.76
C PHE A 527 9.94 19.67 -23.79
N CYS A 528 10.51 18.80 -22.95
CA CYS A 528 11.60 19.11 -22.02
C CYS A 528 12.60 17.95 -21.95
N PRO A 529 13.51 17.81 -22.93
CA PRO A 529 14.41 16.66 -23.03
C PRO A 529 15.55 16.66 -21.99
N SER A 530 15.69 17.72 -21.19
CA SER A 530 16.73 17.86 -20.16
C SER A 530 16.16 18.41 -18.86
N GLY A 531 16.85 18.20 -17.73
CA GLY A 531 16.44 18.73 -16.42
C GLY A 531 15.37 17.89 -15.71
N ILE A 532 15.13 16.66 -16.19
CA ILE A 532 14.28 15.67 -15.52
C ILE A 532 15.14 14.87 -14.54
N ALA A 533 14.62 14.66 -13.33
CA ALA A 533 15.17 13.75 -12.34
C ALA A 533 14.07 12.81 -11.86
N ARG A 534 14.23 11.50 -12.11
CA ARG A 534 13.28 10.47 -11.68
C ARG A 534 13.83 9.75 -10.45
N LEU A 535 13.12 9.85 -9.33
CA LEU A 535 13.46 9.15 -8.10
C LEU A 535 12.74 7.79 -8.04
N GLY A 536 13.43 6.76 -7.54
CA GLY A 536 12.87 5.43 -7.34
C GLY A 536 13.24 4.41 -8.42
N GLY A 537 13.16 3.12 -8.05
CA GLY A 537 13.48 1.99 -8.94
C GLY A 537 12.41 1.72 -10.01
N GLY A 538 12.54 0.58 -10.70
CA GLY A 538 11.47 0.03 -11.54
C GLY A 538 11.07 0.85 -12.78
N CYS A 539 11.95 1.72 -13.30
CA CYS A 539 11.72 2.42 -14.57
C CYS A 539 11.71 1.42 -15.72
N LYS A 540 10.63 1.41 -16.51
CA LYS A 540 10.53 0.58 -17.72
C LYS A 540 10.74 1.37 -19.01
N SER A 541 10.68 2.70 -18.94
CA SER A 541 10.87 3.57 -20.10
C SER A 541 12.35 3.73 -20.44
N GLU A 542 12.72 3.42 -21.69
CA GLU A 542 14.10 3.53 -22.17
C GLU A 542 14.59 4.97 -22.21
N SER A 543 13.72 5.92 -22.62
CA SER A 543 14.01 7.35 -22.67
C SER A 543 14.33 7.93 -21.30
N LEU A 544 13.73 7.37 -20.23
CA LEU A 544 13.87 7.88 -18.87
C LEU A 544 14.98 7.23 -18.05
N LYS A 545 15.55 6.11 -18.49
CA LYS A 545 16.62 5.41 -17.75
C LYS A 545 17.81 6.32 -17.41
N GLN A 546 18.15 7.25 -18.31
CA GLN A 546 19.22 8.24 -18.10
C GLN A 546 18.92 9.27 -17.01
N PHE A 547 17.65 9.47 -16.65
CA PHE A 547 17.22 10.43 -15.62
C PHE A 547 16.97 9.78 -14.26
N VAL A 548 17.13 8.45 -14.13
CA VAL A 548 16.90 7.73 -12.88
C VAL A 548 18.02 8.01 -11.89
N ILE A 549 17.68 8.66 -10.78
CA ILE A 549 18.60 8.83 -9.65
C ILE A 549 18.41 7.64 -8.70
N LYS A 550 19.45 6.85 -8.53
CA LYS A 550 19.52 5.84 -7.48
C LYS A 550 19.93 6.52 -6.18
N ILE A 551 18.97 6.79 -5.30
CA ILE A 551 19.28 7.21 -3.93
C ILE A 551 19.94 6.02 -3.24
N ARG A 552 21.25 6.11 -2.97
CA ARG A 552 21.90 5.25 -1.98
C ARG A 552 21.46 5.76 -0.62
N GLN A 553 20.70 4.97 0.14
CA GLN A 553 20.39 5.25 1.54
C GLN A 553 21.69 5.12 2.37
N ASN A 554 22.57 6.11 2.29
CA ASN A 554 23.65 6.27 3.26
C ASN A 554 23.11 7.11 4.42
N ILE A 555 22.24 6.52 5.25
CA ILE A 555 22.06 7.03 6.61
C ILE A 555 23.34 6.64 7.34
N THR A 556 24.33 7.52 7.28
CA THR A 556 25.60 7.35 7.99
C THR A 556 25.34 7.80 9.41
N MET A 557 25.38 6.89 10.38
CA MET A 557 25.52 7.27 11.80
C MET A 557 26.69 8.25 11.94
N SER A 558 26.58 9.25 12.83
CA SER A 558 27.69 10.18 13.04
C SER A 558 28.94 9.39 13.43
N THR A 559 30.06 9.72 12.80
CA THR A 559 31.36 9.07 13.00
C THR A 559 31.84 9.11 14.46
N GLU A 560 31.27 9.99 15.29
CA GLU A 560 31.55 10.06 16.72
C GLU A 560 30.92 8.90 17.50
N TRP A 561 29.65 8.57 17.26
CA TRP A 561 28.98 7.47 17.95
C TRP A 561 29.56 6.10 17.56
N GLN A 562 29.97 5.93 16.30
CA GLN A 562 30.69 4.73 15.86
C GLN A 562 32.03 4.55 16.60
N ARG A 563 32.77 5.63 16.85
CA ARG A 563 34.05 5.61 17.57
C ARG A 563 33.86 5.35 19.07
N VAL A 564 32.93 6.06 19.70
CA VAL A 564 32.60 5.89 21.12
C VAL A 564 32.16 4.46 21.40
N PHE A 565 31.39 3.86 20.50
CA PHE A 565 30.90 2.51 20.70
C PHE A 565 31.91 1.41 20.36
N LEU A 566 32.71 1.54 19.29
CA LEU A 566 33.85 0.65 19.03
C LEU A 566 34.82 0.62 20.22
N TYR A 567 35.01 1.78 20.86
CA TYR A 567 35.78 1.91 22.09
C TYR A 567 35.12 1.17 23.26
N LEU A 568 33.82 1.36 23.50
CA LEU A 568 33.08 0.68 24.57
C LEU A 568 33.05 -0.85 24.38
N ASN A 569 32.85 -1.35 23.15
CA ASN A 569 32.85 -2.78 22.86
C ASN A 569 34.23 -3.43 22.95
N LYS A 570 35.30 -2.74 22.51
CA LYS A 570 36.67 -3.20 22.78
C LYS A 570 36.93 -3.31 24.27
N ARG A 571 36.44 -2.36 25.06
CA ARG A 571 36.62 -2.30 26.52
C ARG A 571 35.78 -3.35 27.24
N LEU A 572 34.54 -3.59 26.82
CA LEU A 572 33.69 -4.68 27.32
C LEU A 572 34.29 -6.06 26.98
N SER A 573 34.83 -6.23 25.77
CA SER A 573 35.48 -7.48 25.35
C SER A 573 36.83 -7.71 26.05
N SER A 574 37.53 -6.64 26.46
CA SER A 574 38.74 -6.77 27.29
C SER A 574 38.38 -7.10 28.74
N LEU A 575 37.36 -6.44 29.30
CA LEU A 575 36.82 -6.74 30.64
C LEU A 575 36.28 -8.17 30.75
N GLY A 576 35.56 -8.65 29.74
CA GLY A 576 35.07 -10.04 29.70
C GLY A 576 36.20 -11.06 29.68
N ARG A 577 37.30 -10.78 28.96
CA ARG A 577 38.52 -11.61 28.95
C ARG A 577 39.28 -11.54 30.27
N GLU A 578 39.37 -10.37 30.90
CA GLU A 578 39.95 -10.21 32.24
C GLU A 578 39.16 -10.99 33.29
N ILE A 579 37.84 -10.91 33.27
CA ILE A 579 36.96 -11.66 34.19
C ILE A 579 37.10 -13.18 33.98
N GLN A 580 37.17 -13.65 32.74
CA GLN A 580 37.48 -15.06 32.44
C GLN A 580 38.86 -15.47 32.95
N SER A 581 39.88 -14.62 32.79
CA SER A 581 41.23 -14.89 33.29
C SER A 581 41.30 -14.93 34.82
N LEU A 582 40.50 -14.11 35.51
CA LEU A 582 40.35 -14.12 36.98
C LEU A 582 39.57 -15.35 37.46
N GLY A 583 38.61 -15.84 36.69
CA GLY A 583 37.92 -17.11 36.94
C GLY A 583 38.86 -18.30 36.85
N VAL A 584 39.73 -18.34 35.83
CA VAL A 584 40.76 -19.39 35.65
C VAL A 584 41.82 -19.34 36.75
N LEU A 585 42.19 -18.16 37.25
CA LEU A 585 43.08 -18.01 38.40
C LEU A 585 42.46 -18.53 39.71
N LYS A 586 41.13 -18.47 39.84
CA LYS A 586 40.41 -18.96 41.02
C LYS A 586 40.45 -20.48 41.13
N ASP A 587 40.50 -21.19 39.99
CA ASP A 587 40.65 -22.64 39.94
C ASP A 587 42.11 -23.12 40.15
N PHE A 588 43.08 -22.22 39.95
CA PHE A 588 44.52 -22.52 40.14
C PHE A 588 45.02 -22.24 41.56
N MET A 589 44.32 -21.42 42.36
CA MET A 589 44.72 -21.08 43.72
C MET A 589 44.04 -22.01 44.74
N THR A 590 44.75 -23.09 45.12
CA THR A 590 44.40 -23.87 46.31
C THR A 590 44.42 -23.00 47.56
N LYS A 591 43.60 -23.35 48.57
CA LYS A 591 43.48 -22.64 49.86
C LYS A 591 44.85 -22.36 50.53
N SER A 592 45.85 -23.20 50.27
CA SER A 592 47.24 -23.03 50.72
C SER A 592 47.96 -21.82 50.12
N HIS A 593 47.70 -21.47 48.85
CA HIS A 593 48.28 -20.29 48.20
C HIS A 593 47.71 -19.00 48.78
N PHE A 594 46.42 -18.99 49.12
CA PHE A 594 45.77 -17.83 49.74
C PHE A 594 46.32 -17.56 51.15
N GLU A 595 46.59 -18.61 51.94
CA GLU A 595 47.21 -18.48 53.26
C GLU A 595 48.69 -18.04 53.19
N GLU A 596 49.44 -18.45 52.16
CA GLU A 596 50.84 -18.03 51.97
C GLU A 596 50.95 -16.56 51.53
N VAL A 597 50.04 -16.11 50.66
CA VAL A 597 49.96 -14.69 50.24
C VAL A 597 49.46 -13.81 51.39
N SER A 598 48.45 -14.24 52.17
CA SER A 598 48.03 -13.52 53.37
C SER A 598 49.12 -13.41 54.43
N ARG A 599 49.98 -14.43 54.61
CA ARG A 599 51.16 -14.32 55.50
C ARG A 599 52.21 -13.35 54.98
N ARG A 600 52.43 -13.27 53.67
CA ARG A 600 53.38 -12.31 53.08
C ARG A 600 52.88 -10.86 53.13
N CYS A 601 51.57 -10.63 52.99
CA CYS A 601 51.00 -9.28 53.05
C CYS A 601 50.93 -8.71 54.48
N ASN A 602 50.83 -9.55 55.52
CA ASN A 602 50.84 -9.09 56.92
C ASN A 602 52.24 -8.82 57.50
N ALA A 603 53.31 -9.00 56.71
CA ALA A 603 54.69 -8.78 57.15
C ALA A 603 55.26 -7.40 56.74
N THR A 604 54.45 -6.53 56.14
CA THR A 604 54.87 -5.18 55.68
C THR A 604 54.12 -4.04 56.38
N GLU A 605 53.80 -4.20 57.67
CA GLU A 605 53.68 -3.08 58.60
C GLU A 605 54.94 -3.08 59.47
N TYR A 606 55.98 -2.37 59.04
CA TYR A 606 57.06 -1.77 59.84
C TYR A 606 58.20 -1.41 58.88
N LEU A 607 58.33 -0.14 58.52
CA LEU A 607 59.56 0.67 58.53
C LEU A 607 59.40 1.92 57.62
N ALA A 608 59.36 3.07 58.30
CA ALA A 608 59.67 4.44 57.91
C ALA A 608 58.89 5.11 56.75
#